data_AF-A0A9D8XHD6-F1
#
_entry.id   AF-A0A9D8XHD6-F1
#
_cell.length_a   1.000
_cell.length_b   1.000
_cell.length_c   1.000
_cell.angle_alpha   90.00
_cell.angle_beta   90.00
_cell.angle_gamma   90.00
#
_symmetry.space_group_name_H-M   'P 1'
#
loop_
_entity.id
_entity.type
_entity.pdbx_description
1 polymer ?
#
loop_
_entity_poly.entity_id
_entity_poly.type
_entity_poly.pdbx_seq_one_letter_code
_entity_poly.pdbx_strand_id
1 'polypeptide(L)'
;MSMYNDRMEHLINAALADGELTEKEKQILFRNAQAEGIDLDEFEMVLESRLYEKQKQDRDAAAAQAQALALAQAQAQAQSQAQSAQQAAPKSTKFGDIRKCPACGAIVAAGSASCAECGYAYTEDISTCAIDKLYERLSAIEEKYQKMSNGEKFFGMFTGANPQLDKAKEKINAITVFNVPNTRAELLGLLSSLQPIVDPKGPKNGMNKFGYDLENLGYGYWILFTNCINKAKMSFASDKTFAPYYAFYEQKAGEVKGGGGLFSMFKK
;
A
#
# COMPACT_ATOMS: atom_id res chain seq x y z
N MET A 1 -12.04 -1.17 35.55
CA MET A 1 -13.10 -0.45 36.29
C MET A 1 -12.89 1.02 36.06
N SER A 2 -13.89 1.72 35.54
CA SER A 2 -13.86 3.18 35.44
C SER A 2 -14.00 3.79 36.84
N MET A 3 -13.19 4.81 37.18
CA MET A 3 -13.27 5.49 38.48
C MET A 3 -14.35 6.59 38.44
N TYR A 4 -14.55 7.20 37.28
CA TYR A 4 -15.57 8.24 37.07
C TYR A 4 -16.69 7.77 36.15
N ASN A 5 -17.69 8.63 35.93
CA ASN A 5 -18.72 8.36 34.93
C ASN A 5 -18.08 8.32 33.52
N ASP A 6 -18.74 7.63 32.57
CA ASP A 6 -18.18 7.41 31.23
C ASP A 6 -17.84 8.73 30.52
N ARG A 7 -18.66 9.76 30.71
CA ARG A 7 -18.46 11.08 30.12
C ARG A 7 -17.19 11.75 30.63
N MET A 8 -16.94 11.73 31.93
CA MET A 8 -15.76 12.30 32.57
C MET A 8 -14.51 11.52 32.20
N GLU A 9 -14.57 10.20 32.16
CA GLU A 9 -13.46 9.38 31.67
C GLU A 9 -13.09 9.73 30.23
N HIS A 10 -14.08 9.89 29.35
CA HIS A 10 -13.81 10.29 27.98
C HIS A 10 -13.14 11.67 27.88
N LEU A 11 -13.55 12.63 28.71
CA LEU A 11 -12.93 13.95 28.76
C LEU A 11 -11.48 13.90 29.27
N ILE A 12 -11.22 13.11 30.32
CA ILE A 12 -9.87 12.91 30.87
C ILE A 12 -8.97 12.24 29.82
N ASN A 13 -9.46 11.17 29.19
CA ASN A 13 -8.68 10.45 28.18
C ASN A 13 -8.40 11.28 26.92
N ALA A 14 -9.34 12.15 26.53
CA ALA A 14 -9.13 13.07 25.41
C ALA A 14 -8.11 14.15 25.74
N ALA A 15 -8.18 14.73 26.95
CA ALA A 15 -7.27 15.79 27.39
C ALA A 15 -5.84 15.28 27.66
N LEU A 16 -5.67 14.02 28.06
CA LEU A 16 -4.34 13.43 28.32
C LEU A 16 -3.75 12.70 27.10
N ALA A 17 -4.40 12.74 25.93
CA ALA A 17 -4.03 11.91 24.79
C ALA A 17 -2.62 12.22 24.23
N ASP A 18 -2.23 13.49 24.27
CA ASP A 18 -0.93 14.00 23.81
C ASP A 18 0.15 14.02 24.91
N GLY A 19 -0.19 13.59 26.13
CA GLY A 19 0.72 13.55 27.26
C GLY A 19 1.02 14.92 27.87
N GLU A 20 0.30 15.97 27.47
CA GLU A 20 0.35 17.31 28.04
C GLU A 20 -1.04 17.67 28.61
N LEU A 21 -1.10 18.58 29.58
CA LEU A 21 -2.37 19.09 30.08
C LEU A 21 -2.30 20.61 30.15
N THR A 22 -3.02 21.28 29.26
CA THR A 22 -3.04 22.73 29.24
C THR A 22 -3.89 23.30 30.37
N GLU A 23 -3.59 24.53 30.78
CA GLU A 23 -4.34 25.25 31.83
C GLU A 23 -5.85 25.37 31.48
N LYS A 24 -6.18 25.50 30.19
CA LYS A 24 -7.58 25.55 29.73
C LYS A 24 -8.28 24.20 29.86
N GLU A 25 -7.60 23.09 29.54
CA GLU A 25 -8.14 21.74 29.70
C GLU A 25 -8.32 21.40 31.17
N LYS A 26 -7.34 21.74 32.02
CA LYS A 26 -7.44 21.61 33.48
C LYS A 26 -8.67 22.36 34.01
N GLN A 27 -8.87 23.62 33.64
CA GLN A 27 -10.05 24.40 34.05
C GLN A 27 -11.38 23.79 33.60
N ILE A 28 -11.45 23.25 32.39
CA ILE A 28 -12.67 22.59 31.87
C ILE A 28 -12.94 21.31 32.65
N LEU A 29 -11.92 20.49 32.90
CA LEU A 29 -12.05 19.24 33.65
C LEU A 29 -12.51 19.49 35.09
N PHE A 30 -11.93 20.46 35.79
CA PHE A 30 -12.32 20.81 37.16
C PHE A 30 -13.74 21.36 37.23
N ARG A 31 -14.16 22.17 36.25
CA ARG A 31 -15.54 22.68 36.17
C ARG A 31 -16.55 21.53 35.99
N ASN A 32 -16.23 20.56 35.13
CA ASN A 32 -17.11 19.40 34.93
C ASN A 32 -17.09 18.46 36.14
N ALA A 33 -15.93 18.22 36.74
CA ALA A 33 -15.81 17.42 37.97
C ALA A 33 -16.66 18.02 39.11
N GLN A 34 -16.59 19.34 39.29
CA GLN A 34 -17.42 20.06 40.26
C GLN A 34 -18.92 19.92 39.96
N ALA A 35 -19.32 20.01 38.69
CA ALA A 35 -20.72 19.87 38.27
C ALA A 35 -21.27 18.46 38.49
N GLU A 36 -20.41 17.44 38.44
CA GLU A 36 -20.72 16.03 38.70
C GLU A 36 -20.57 15.67 40.19
N GLY A 37 -20.23 16.65 41.06
CA GLY A 37 -20.10 16.45 42.50
C GLY A 37 -18.86 15.66 42.93
N ILE A 38 -17.82 15.63 42.10
CA ILE A 38 -16.55 14.96 42.39
C ILE A 38 -15.68 15.88 43.28
N ASP A 39 -15.00 15.31 44.27
CA ASP A 39 -14.04 16.03 45.09
C ASP A 39 -12.84 16.53 44.25
N LEU A 40 -12.55 17.82 44.33
CA LEU A 40 -11.57 18.46 43.45
C LEU A 40 -10.13 18.08 43.80
N ASP A 41 -9.84 17.83 45.08
CA ASP A 41 -8.50 17.46 45.53
C ASP A 41 -8.20 16.01 45.13
N GLU A 42 -9.18 15.10 45.30
CA GLU A 42 -9.10 13.73 44.79
C GLU A 42 -8.97 13.71 43.27
N PHE A 43 -9.74 14.55 42.57
CA PHE A 43 -9.69 14.66 41.11
C PHE A 43 -8.33 15.14 40.61
N GLU A 44 -7.74 16.16 41.24
CA GLU A 44 -6.41 16.68 40.90
C GLU A 44 -5.35 15.59 41.03
N MET A 45 -5.31 14.90 42.16
CA MET A 45 -4.34 13.83 42.43
C MET A 45 -4.43 12.70 41.38
N VAL A 46 -5.64 12.31 41.00
CA VAL A 46 -5.86 11.26 39.99
C VAL A 46 -5.46 11.73 38.60
N LEU A 47 -5.78 12.98 38.25
CA LEU A 47 -5.43 13.56 36.95
C LEU A 47 -3.91 13.65 36.78
N GLU A 48 -3.18 14.09 37.81
CA GLU A 48 -1.72 14.14 37.82
C GLU A 48 -1.10 12.74 37.73
N SER A 49 -1.64 11.77 38.46
CA SER A 49 -1.17 10.38 38.42
C SER A 49 -1.29 9.79 37.01
N ARG A 50 -2.43 10.01 36.34
CA ARG A 50 -2.67 9.52 34.97
C ARG A 50 -1.79 10.24 33.94
N LEU A 51 -1.59 11.55 34.08
CA LEU A 51 -0.68 12.31 33.23
C LEU A 51 0.75 11.76 33.33
N TYR A 52 1.21 11.49 34.55
CA TYR A 52 2.53 10.91 34.79
C TYR A 52 2.67 9.51 34.18
N GLU A 53 1.68 8.64 34.34
CA GLU A 53 1.66 7.31 33.72
C GLU A 53 1.75 7.39 32.20
N LYS A 54 1.00 8.31 31.59
CA LYS A 54 0.99 8.54 30.15
C LYS A 54 2.35 9.04 29.65
N GLN A 55 2.92 10.05 30.30
CA GLN A 55 4.27 10.56 29.96
C GLN A 55 5.35 9.49 30.13
N LYS A 56 5.25 8.66 31.17
CA LYS A 56 6.16 7.53 31.36
C LYS A 56 6.02 6.50 30.25
N GLN A 57 4.79 6.14 29.87
CA GLN A 57 4.53 5.21 28.76
C GLN A 57 5.10 5.76 27.44
N ASP A 58 4.89 7.04 27.14
CA ASP A 58 5.37 7.66 25.91
C ASP A 58 6.91 7.74 25.90
N ARG A 59 7.54 8.03 27.04
CA ARG A 59 9.00 8.01 27.19
C ARG A 59 9.57 6.60 27.04
N ASP A 60 8.96 5.60 27.66
CA ASP A 60 9.40 4.22 27.60
C ASP A 60 9.18 3.64 26.19
N ALA A 61 8.09 4.01 25.51
CA ALA A 61 7.82 3.67 24.10
C ALA A 61 8.83 4.33 23.15
N ALA A 62 9.17 5.60 23.36
CA ALA A 62 10.20 6.30 22.61
C ALA A 62 11.59 5.67 22.80
N ALA A 63 11.92 5.28 24.04
CA ALA A 63 13.17 4.58 24.34
C ALA A 63 13.22 3.19 23.67
N ALA A 64 12.13 2.44 23.69
CA ALA A 64 12.02 1.15 23.00
C ALA A 64 12.13 1.29 21.47
N GLN A 65 11.51 2.32 20.88
CA GLN A 65 11.64 2.61 19.45
C GLN A 65 13.07 3.04 19.09
N ALA A 66 13.72 3.86 19.90
CA ALA A 66 15.12 4.26 19.69
C ALA A 66 16.07 3.04 19.76
N GLN A 67 15.84 2.13 20.72
CA GLN A 67 16.63 0.91 20.86
C GLN A 67 16.38 -0.08 19.71
N ALA A 68 15.14 -0.20 19.24
CA ALA A 68 14.80 -1.01 18.07
C ALA A 68 15.42 -0.46 16.78
N LEU A 69 15.42 0.87 16.60
CA LEU A 69 16.07 1.54 15.46
C LEU A 69 17.59 1.35 15.48
N ALA A 70 18.21 1.45 16.67
CA ALA A 70 19.65 1.22 16.84
C ALA A 70 20.04 -0.25 16.51
N LEU A 71 19.23 -1.22 16.92
CA LEU A 71 19.45 -2.64 16.60
C LEU A 71 19.29 -2.92 15.09
N ALA A 72 18.28 -2.34 14.45
CA ALA A 72 18.05 -2.47 13.02
C ALA A 72 19.20 -1.86 12.20
N GLN A 73 19.73 -0.70 12.63
CA GLN A 73 20.88 -0.06 12.00
C GLN A 73 22.17 -0.87 12.17
N ALA A 74 22.38 -1.51 13.33
CA ALA A 74 23.53 -2.39 13.56
C ALA A 74 23.50 -3.65 12.67
N GLN A 75 22.31 -4.21 12.41
CA GLN A 75 22.14 -5.36 11.51
C GLN A 75 22.37 -5.00 10.03
N ALA A 76 21.98 -3.79 9.60
CA ALA A 76 22.21 -3.31 8.24
C ALA A 76 23.70 -3.11 7.91
N GLN A 77 24.52 -2.71 8.91
CA GLN A 77 25.96 -2.53 8.73
C GLN A 77 26.71 -3.88 8.64
N ALA A 78 26.26 -4.92 9.35
CA ALA A 78 26.86 -6.25 9.29
C ALA A 78 26.70 -6.94 7.91
N GLN A 79 25.67 -6.58 7.13
CA GLN A 79 25.44 -7.13 5.78
C GLN A 79 26.35 -6.49 4.71
N SER A 80 26.90 -5.30 4.97
CA SER A 80 27.78 -4.59 4.04
C SER A 80 29.25 -5.05 4.04
N GLN A 81 29.67 -5.86 5.02
CA GLN A 81 31.05 -6.38 5.12
C GLN A 81 31.21 -7.85 4.66
N ALA A 82 30.12 -8.51 4.24
CA ALA A 82 30.17 -9.86 3.67
C ALA A 82 30.26 -9.90 2.12
N GLN A 83 30.20 -8.74 1.45
CA GLN A 83 30.20 -8.66 -0.03
C GLN A 83 31.53 -8.23 -0.67
N SER A 84 32.63 -8.09 0.09
CA SER A 84 33.93 -7.65 -0.44
C SER A 84 35.09 -8.67 -0.31
N ALA A 85 34.82 -9.96 -0.03
CA ALA A 85 35.87 -10.98 0.15
C ALA A 85 35.80 -12.19 -0.80
N GLN A 86 35.11 -12.12 -1.94
CA GLN A 86 35.18 -13.17 -2.98
C GLN A 86 35.27 -12.61 -4.40
N GLN A 87 36.26 -11.75 -4.67
CA GLN A 87 36.73 -11.52 -6.04
C GLN A 87 38.26 -11.35 -6.06
N ALA A 88 38.97 -12.47 -5.95
CA ALA A 88 40.36 -12.59 -6.41
C ALA A 88 40.73 -14.06 -6.65
N ALA A 89 40.40 -14.56 -7.85
CA ALA A 89 41.19 -15.53 -8.61
C ALA A 89 40.51 -15.80 -9.96
N PRO A 90 41.16 -15.57 -11.11
CA PRO A 90 40.59 -15.91 -12.41
C PRO A 90 40.71 -17.43 -12.60
N LYS A 91 39.58 -18.15 -12.51
CA LYS A 91 39.50 -19.52 -13.02
C LYS A 91 38.85 -19.49 -14.39
N SER A 92 39.71 -19.49 -15.40
CA SER A 92 39.37 -19.77 -16.77
C SER A 92 38.80 -21.19 -16.95
N THR A 93 37.98 -21.32 -17.99
CA THR A 93 37.64 -22.54 -18.76
C THR A 93 36.36 -23.32 -18.40
N LYS A 94 35.42 -23.24 -19.37
CA LYS A 94 34.62 -24.34 -19.95
C LYS A 94 33.62 -25.05 -19.03
N PHE A 95 32.39 -24.54 -18.97
CA PHE A 95 31.21 -25.01 -19.71
C PHE A 95 30.01 -24.24 -19.15
N GLY A 96 29.19 -23.68 -20.04
CA GLY A 96 27.98 -22.94 -19.64
C GLY A 96 27.01 -23.83 -18.86
N ASP A 97 26.21 -23.22 -17.99
CA ASP A 97 25.19 -23.89 -17.18
C ASP A 97 24.30 -24.79 -18.07
N ILE A 98 24.55 -26.09 -18.01
CA ILE A 98 23.74 -27.11 -18.68
C ILE A 98 22.43 -27.22 -17.90
N ARG A 99 21.39 -26.55 -18.38
CA ARG A 99 20.03 -26.69 -17.84
C ARG A 99 19.39 -27.96 -18.40
N LYS A 100 18.77 -28.76 -17.53
CA LYS A 100 18.06 -29.99 -17.91
C LYS A 100 16.55 -29.76 -17.88
N CYS A 101 15.84 -30.36 -18.81
CA CYS A 101 14.38 -30.39 -18.84
C CYS A 101 13.84 -31.16 -17.62
N PRO A 102 12.93 -30.60 -16.82
CA PRO A 102 12.36 -31.31 -15.68
C PRO A 102 11.44 -32.46 -16.09
N ALA A 103 10.87 -32.43 -17.29
CA ALA A 103 9.95 -33.47 -17.76
C ALA A 103 10.64 -34.69 -18.39
N CYS A 104 11.80 -34.52 -19.04
CA CYS A 104 12.48 -35.62 -19.74
C CYS A 104 14.00 -35.70 -19.49
N GLY A 105 14.58 -34.75 -18.75
CA GLY A 105 16.01 -34.71 -18.47
C GLY A 105 16.90 -34.21 -19.61
N ALA A 106 16.33 -33.91 -20.80
CA ALA A 106 17.08 -33.42 -21.95
C ALA A 106 17.80 -32.10 -21.66
N ILE A 107 19.00 -31.93 -22.21
CA ILE A 107 19.78 -30.69 -22.07
C ILE A 107 19.15 -29.62 -22.95
N VAL A 108 18.84 -28.46 -22.37
CA VAL A 108 18.23 -27.35 -23.08
C VAL A 108 19.14 -26.16 -23.23
N ALA A 109 19.09 -25.56 -24.42
CA ALA A 109 19.76 -24.31 -24.73
C ALA A 109 19.13 -23.19 -23.89
N ALA A 110 19.97 -22.35 -23.28
CA ALA A 110 19.50 -21.21 -22.50
C ALA A 110 18.57 -20.32 -23.36
N GLY A 111 17.33 -20.13 -22.89
CA GLY A 111 16.32 -19.28 -23.57
C GLY A 111 15.34 -20.00 -24.51
N SER A 112 15.34 -21.33 -24.60
CA SER A 112 14.28 -22.05 -25.33
C SER A 112 12.95 -22.02 -24.57
N ALA A 113 11.85 -21.63 -25.21
CA ALA A 113 10.51 -21.56 -24.61
C ALA A 113 9.83 -22.95 -24.43
N SER A 114 10.35 -23.98 -25.08
CA SER A 114 9.88 -25.36 -24.94
C SER A 114 11.01 -26.36 -25.18
N CYS A 115 10.87 -27.55 -24.61
CA CYS A 115 11.81 -28.65 -24.79
C CYS A 115 11.65 -29.24 -26.20
N ALA A 116 12.73 -29.27 -26.98
CA ALA A 116 12.72 -29.86 -28.32
C ALA A 116 12.46 -31.37 -28.30
N GLU A 117 12.83 -32.05 -27.21
CA GLU A 117 12.75 -33.52 -27.10
C GLU A 117 11.39 -34.03 -26.63
N CYS A 118 10.72 -33.32 -25.71
CA CYS A 118 9.46 -33.79 -25.13
C CYS A 118 8.29 -32.80 -25.23
N GLY A 119 8.51 -31.62 -25.81
CA GLY A 119 7.49 -30.59 -25.95
C GLY A 119 7.10 -29.87 -24.65
N TYR A 120 7.79 -30.14 -23.53
CA TYR A 120 7.53 -29.46 -22.26
C TYR A 120 7.75 -27.95 -22.40
N ALA A 121 6.70 -27.15 -22.25
CA ALA A 121 6.81 -25.70 -22.27
C ALA A 121 7.51 -25.22 -21.00
N TYR A 122 8.63 -24.51 -21.16
CA TYR A 122 9.26 -23.82 -20.06
C TYR A 122 8.43 -22.58 -19.80
N THR A 123 7.39 -22.74 -19.00
CA THR A 123 6.86 -21.61 -18.26
C THR A 123 7.99 -21.21 -17.33
N GLU A 124 8.76 -20.19 -17.70
CA GLU A 124 9.40 -19.35 -16.69
C GLU A 124 8.33 -19.14 -15.62
N ASP A 125 8.60 -19.53 -14.37
CA ASP A 125 7.70 -19.32 -13.25
C ASP A 125 7.01 -17.99 -13.47
N ILE A 126 5.69 -18.04 -13.74
CA ILE A 126 4.88 -16.86 -14.02
C ILE A 126 5.10 -16.02 -12.79
N SER A 127 6.03 -15.08 -12.89
CA SER A 127 6.42 -14.27 -11.77
C SER A 127 5.25 -13.32 -11.65
N THR A 128 4.22 -13.72 -10.92
CA THR A 128 3.10 -12.88 -10.51
C THR A 128 3.57 -11.72 -9.64
N CYS A 129 4.88 -11.57 -9.44
CA CYS A 129 5.59 -10.53 -8.73
C CYS A 129 5.00 -9.13 -8.92
N ALA A 130 4.62 -8.74 -10.14
CA ALA A 130 4.01 -7.42 -10.37
C ALA A 130 2.63 -7.29 -9.70
N ILE A 131 1.78 -8.30 -9.86
CA ILE A 131 0.44 -8.33 -9.29
C ILE A 131 0.53 -8.46 -7.77
N ASP A 132 1.40 -9.33 -7.28
CA ASP A 132 1.61 -9.55 -5.85
C ASP A 132 2.10 -8.26 -5.17
N LYS A 133 3.06 -7.55 -5.77
CA LYS A 133 3.52 -6.23 -5.29
C LYS A 133 2.41 -5.18 -5.28
N LEU A 134 1.53 -5.20 -6.28
CA LEU A 134 0.39 -4.28 -6.31
C LEU A 134 -0.57 -4.58 -5.15
N TYR A 135 -0.89 -5.85 -4.92
CA TYR A 135 -1.75 -6.27 -3.80
C TYR A 135 -1.13 -5.98 -2.45
N GLU A 136 0.15 -6.27 -2.25
CA GLU A 136 0.89 -5.98 -1.02
C GLU A 136 0.84 -4.47 -0.70
N ARG A 137 1.03 -3.62 -1.72
CA ARG A 137 0.92 -2.17 -1.56
C ARG A 137 -0.50 -1.74 -1.17
N LEU A 138 -1.53 -2.36 -1.75
CA LEU A 138 -2.92 -2.06 -1.43
C LEU A 138 -3.33 -2.55 -0.03
N SER A 139 -2.86 -3.74 0.39
CA SER A 139 -3.13 -4.28 1.72
C SER A 139 -2.45 -3.47 2.81
N ALA A 140 -1.23 -2.97 2.57
CA ALA A 140 -0.53 -2.10 3.51
C ALA A 140 -1.31 -0.79 3.77
N ILE A 141 -1.94 -0.23 2.74
CA ILE A 141 -2.83 0.94 2.89
C ILE A 141 -4.07 0.55 3.70
N GLU A 142 -4.69 -0.59 3.41
CA GLU A 142 -5.87 -1.03 4.18
C GLU A 142 -5.55 -1.20 5.67
N GLU A 143 -4.43 -1.85 5.98
CA GLU A 143 -3.97 -2.08 7.35
C GLU A 143 -3.67 -0.77 8.09
N LYS A 144 -3.06 0.21 7.42
CA LYS A 144 -2.79 1.55 7.97
C LYS A 144 -4.06 2.24 8.47
N TYR A 145 -5.14 2.20 7.71
CA TYR A 145 -6.41 2.83 8.11
C TYR A 145 -7.23 1.97 9.08
N GLN A 146 -7.04 0.64 9.09
CA GLN A 146 -7.64 -0.23 10.10
C GLN A 146 -7.04 -0.01 11.49
N LYS A 147 -5.73 0.20 11.58
CA LYS A 147 -5.01 0.45 12.84
C LYS A 147 -5.24 1.83 13.45
N MET A 148 -5.82 2.75 12.69
CA MET A 148 -6.11 4.11 13.14
C MET A 148 -7.09 4.10 14.33
N SER A 149 -6.70 4.74 15.42
CA SER A 149 -7.48 4.83 16.65
C SER A 149 -8.75 5.67 16.46
N ASN A 150 -9.73 5.48 17.35
CA ASN A 150 -10.94 6.30 17.32
C ASN A 150 -10.64 7.79 17.55
N GLY A 151 -9.56 8.11 18.29
CA GLY A 151 -9.08 9.47 18.49
C GLY A 151 -8.56 10.12 17.22
N GLU A 152 -7.75 9.42 16.43
CA GLU A 152 -7.25 9.92 15.13
C GLU A 152 -8.38 10.09 14.11
N LYS A 153 -9.36 9.18 14.10
CA LYS A 153 -10.57 9.29 13.25
C LYS A 153 -11.40 10.52 13.63
N PHE A 154 -11.59 10.73 14.93
CA PHE A 154 -12.33 11.88 15.46
C PHE A 154 -11.61 13.20 15.20
N PHE A 155 -10.29 13.23 15.42
CA PHE A 155 -9.44 14.39 15.12
C PHE A 155 -9.49 14.74 13.63
N GLY A 156 -9.36 13.74 12.74
CA GLY A 156 -9.52 13.94 11.30
C GLY A 156 -10.87 14.54 10.93
N MET A 157 -11.96 14.05 11.53
CA MET A 157 -13.30 14.60 11.31
C MET A 157 -13.41 16.06 11.77
N PHE A 158 -12.76 16.44 12.87
CA PHE A 158 -12.74 17.83 13.36
C PHE A 158 -11.93 18.76 12.45
N THR A 159 -10.85 18.27 11.84
CA THR A 159 -10.04 19.03 10.86
C THR A 159 -10.62 19.01 9.43
N GLY A 160 -11.78 18.39 9.22
CA GLY A 160 -12.41 18.25 7.90
C GLY A 160 -11.77 17.18 7.00
N ALA A 161 -10.87 16.34 7.55
CA ALA A 161 -10.37 15.15 6.87
C ALA A 161 -11.43 14.05 6.90
N ASN A 162 -11.51 13.29 5.80
CA ASN A 162 -12.42 12.15 5.70
C ASN A 162 -11.55 10.91 5.52
N PRO A 163 -11.29 10.14 6.60
CA PRO A 163 -10.38 9.01 6.56
C PRO A 163 -10.72 7.99 5.45
N GLN A 164 -12.00 7.81 5.15
CA GLN A 164 -12.44 6.89 4.09
C GLN A 164 -12.12 7.43 2.69
N LEU A 165 -12.33 8.74 2.47
CA LEU A 165 -11.96 9.41 1.22
C LEU A 165 -10.43 9.41 1.02
N ASP A 166 -9.68 9.67 2.08
CA ASP A 166 -8.22 9.75 2.02
C ASP A 166 -7.62 8.36 1.76
N LYS A 167 -8.18 7.31 2.39
CA LYS A 167 -7.85 5.91 2.07
C LYS A 167 -8.07 5.60 0.58
N ALA A 168 -9.26 5.92 0.06
CA ALA A 168 -9.60 5.63 -1.33
C ALA A 168 -8.69 6.38 -2.33
N LYS A 169 -8.36 7.64 -2.06
CA LYS A 169 -7.39 8.43 -2.84
C LYS A 169 -5.99 7.83 -2.79
N GLU A 170 -5.53 7.42 -1.61
CA GLU A 170 -4.20 6.83 -1.42
C GLU A 170 -4.07 5.51 -2.19
N LYS A 171 -5.12 4.66 -2.16
CA LYS A 171 -5.19 3.44 -2.97
C LYS A 171 -5.18 3.72 -4.47
N ILE A 172 -5.97 4.68 -4.96
CA ILE A 172 -5.94 5.06 -6.38
C ILE A 172 -4.53 5.50 -6.77
N ASN A 173 -3.90 6.38 -5.98
CA ASN A 173 -2.56 6.86 -6.27
C ASN A 173 -1.52 5.71 -6.29
N ALA A 174 -1.66 4.74 -5.37
CA ALA A 174 -0.82 3.55 -5.36
C ALA A 174 -0.94 2.71 -6.64
N ILE A 175 -2.16 2.61 -7.20
CA ILE A 175 -2.43 1.90 -8.46
C ILE A 175 -1.89 2.69 -9.66
N THR A 176 -2.13 3.99 -9.73
CA THR A 176 -1.77 4.81 -10.91
C THR A 176 -0.26 5.01 -11.07
N VAL A 177 0.46 5.12 -9.95
CA VAL A 177 1.93 5.28 -9.92
C VAL A 177 2.64 3.91 -9.86
N PHE A 178 1.91 2.81 -10.01
CA PHE A 178 2.51 1.48 -10.01
C PHE A 178 3.47 1.31 -11.20
N ASN A 179 4.68 0.80 -10.92
CA ASN A 179 5.70 0.61 -11.93
C ASN A 179 5.32 -0.53 -12.88
N VAL A 180 5.09 -0.18 -14.15
CA VAL A 180 4.70 -1.16 -15.18
C VAL A 180 5.85 -2.14 -15.42
N PRO A 181 5.60 -3.46 -15.38
CA PRO A 181 6.59 -4.48 -15.68
C PRO A 181 7.22 -4.32 -17.07
N ASN A 182 8.49 -4.68 -17.17
CA ASN A 182 9.22 -4.67 -18.44
C ASN A 182 9.25 -6.04 -19.11
N THR A 183 8.83 -7.11 -18.42
CA THR A 183 8.82 -8.45 -18.97
C THR A 183 7.48 -8.74 -19.65
N ARG A 184 7.54 -9.54 -20.73
CA ARG A 184 6.35 -9.91 -21.51
C ARG A 184 5.33 -10.67 -20.67
N ALA A 185 5.78 -11.67 -19.89
CA ALA A 185 4.92 -12.54 -19.10
C ALA A 185 4.20 -11.78 -17.98
N GLU A 186 4.91 -10.93 -17.23
CA GLU A 186 4.31 -10.12 -16.17
C GLU A 186 3.31 -9.11 -16.72
N LEU A 187 3.61 -8.50 -17.87
CA LEU A 187 2.73 -7.52 -18.50
C LEU A 187 1.41 -8.16 -18.96
N LEU A 188 1.47 -9.35 -19.57
CA LEU A 188 0.27 -10.11 -19.96
C LEU A 188 -0.53 -10.58 -18.74
N GLY A 189 0.14 -11.05 -17.69
CA GLY A 189 -0.51 -11.43 -16.43
C GLY A 189 -1.26 -10.24 -15.83
N LEU A 190 -0.59 -9.10 -15.72
CA LEU A 190 -1.16 -7.87 -15.16
C LEU A 190 -2.36 -7.39 -16.00
N LEU A 191 -2.23 -7.33 -17.32
CA LEU A 191 -3.34 -6.95 -18.20
C LEU A 191 -4.55 -7.87 -18.05
N SER A 192 -4.34 -9.19 -17.93
CA SER A 192 -5.42 -10.18 -17.76
C SER A 192 -6.15 -10.02 -16.43
N SER A 193 -5.42 -9.74 -15.35
CA SER A 193 -5.99 -9.52 -14.02
C SER A 193 -6.78 -8.22 -13.93
N LEU A 194 -6.30 -7.16 -14.59
CA LEU A 194 -6.94 -5.85 -14.59
C LEU A 194 -8.20 -5.80 -15.45
N GLN A 195 -8.23 -6.49 -16.59
CA GLN A 195 -9.32 -6.42 -17.58
C GLN A 195 -10.76 -6.52 -17.00
N PRO A 196 -11.09 -7.44 -16.08
CA PRO A 196 -12.44 -7.51 -15.52
C PRO A 196 -12.79 -6.38 -14.53
N ILE A 197 -11.80 -5.64 -14.03
CA ILE A 197 -11.96 -4.67 -12.93
C ILE A 197 -11.97 -3.23 -13.43
N VAL A 198 -11.36 -2.96 -14.59
CA VAL A 198 -11.24 -1.58 -15.08
C VAL A 198 -12.59 -0.94 -15.37
N ASP A 199 -12.75 0.29 -14.89
CA ASP A 199 -13.91 1.13 -15.21
C ASP A 199 -13.44 2.54 -15.57
N PRO A 200 -13.39 2.89 -16.86
CA PRO A 200 -12.94 4.21 -17.29
C PRO A 200 -13.93 5.33 -16.94
N LYS A 201 -15.18 5.00 -16.57
CA LYS A 201 -16.21 5.93 -16.08
C LYS A 201 -16.28 5.98 -14.56
N GLY A 202 -15.45 5.18 -13.88
CA GLY A 202 -15.40 5.12 -12.44
C GLY A 202 -14.99 6.45 -11.78
N PRO A 203 -15.23 6.59 -10.47
CA PRO A 203 -14.92 7.80 -9.74
C PRO A 203 -13.40 7.99 -9.60
N LYS A 204 -12.90 9.19 -9.93
CA LYS A 204 -11.46 9.50 -9.86
C LYS A 204 -10.90 9.58 -8.43
N ASN A 205 -11.76 9.77 -7.44
CA ASN A 205 -11.41 9.84 -6.02
C ASN A 205 -11.56 8.50 -5.30
N GLY A 206 -11.94 7.43 -6.01
CA GLY A 206 -12.02 6.10 -5.44
C GLY A 206 -13.29 5.83 -4.66
N MET A 207 -14.27 6.74 -4.69
CA MET A 207 -15.52 6.57 -3.96
C MET A 207 -16.75 6.76 -4.83
N ASN A 208 -17.70 5.83 -4.70
CA ASN A 208 -19.01 5.96 -5.32
C ASN A 208 -19.78 7.12 -4.67
N LYS A 209 -20.46 7.93 -5.49
CA LYS A 209 -21.32 9.01 -4.99
C LYS A 209 -22.58 8.48 -4.28
N PHE A 210 -23.04 7.30 -4.69
CA PHE A 210 -24.26 6.64 -4.20
C PHE A 210 -24.04 5.12 -4.22
N GLY A 211 -24.40 4.40 -3.15
CA GLY A 211 -24.29 2.92 -3.08
C GLY A 211 -23.89 2.37 -1.71
N TYR A 212 -24.06 1.06 -1.51
CA TYR A 212 -23.61 0.33 -0.32
C TYR A 212 -22.09 0.11 -0.33
N ASP A 213 -21.52 -0.14 -1.51
CA ASP A 213 -20.07 -0.20 -1.70
C ASP A 213 -19.52 1.21 -1.92
N LEU A 214 -18.92 1.76 -0.86
CA LEU A 214 -18.36 3.11 -0.87
C LEU A 214 -17.09 3.22 -1.69
N GLU A 215 -16.28 2.16 -1.77
CA GLU A 215 -14.98 2.15 -2.46
C GLU A 215 -15.11 1.63 -3.90
N ASN A 216 -14.58 2.38 -4.87
CA ASN A 216 -14.52 1.99 -6.28
C ASN A 216 -13.21 2.46 -6.90
N LEU A 217 -12.27 1.54 -7.09
CA LEU A 217 -10.94 1.80 -7.63
C LEU A 217 -10.85 1.62 -9.15
N GLY A 218 -11.98 1.36 -9.84
CA GLY A 218 -12.02 0.99 -11.26
C GLY A 218 -11.33 2.00 -12.18
N TYR A 219 -11.41 3.30 -11.86
CA TYR A 219 -10.70 4.34 -12.60
C TYR A 219 -9.18 4.27 -12.42
N GLY A 220 -8.70 3.99 -11.21
CA GLY A 220 -7.27 3.79 -10.95
C GLY A 220 -6.71 2.62 -11.74
N TYR A 221 -7.43 1.49 -11.74
CA TYR A 221 -7.07 0.31 -12.53
C TYR A 221 -7.11 0.59 -14.04
N TRP A 222 -8.04 1.41 -14.53
CA TRP A 222 -8.06 1.84 -15.93
C TRP A 222 -6.79 2.61 -16.32
N ILE A 223 -6.31 3.53 -15.47
CA ILE A 223 -5.07 4.26 -15.72
C ILE A 223 -3.86 3.31 -15.74
N LEU A 224 -3.78 2.39 -14.77
CA LEU A 224 -2.71 1.39 -14.77
C LEU A 224 -2.75 0.49 -16.02
N PHE A 225 -3.94 0.03 -16.40
CA PHE A 225 -4.15 -0.73 -17.63
C PHE A 225 -3.70 0.06 -18.86
N THR A 226 -4.04 1.35 -18.93
CA THR A 226 -3.60 2.25 -19.99
C THR A 226 -2.07 2.36 -20.05
N ASN A 227 -1.41 2.49 -18.90
CA ASN A 227 0.06 2.52 -18.83
C ASN A 227 0.68 1.20 -19.32
N CYS A 228 0.07 0.06 -18.98
CA CYS A 228 0.46 -1.25 -19.47
C CYS A 228 0.31 -1.37 -20.99
N ILE A 229 -0.81 -0.91 -21.55
CA ILE A 229 -1.05 -0.89 -23.00
C ILE A 229 -0.04 -0.01 -23.72
N ASN A 230 0.26 1.18 -23.20
CA ASN A 230 1.27 2.07 -23.79
C ASN A 230 2.66 1.42 -23.78
N LYS A 231 3.04 0.79 -22.66
CA LYS A 231 4.28 0.05 -22.56
C LYS A 231 4.34 -1.11 -23.54
N ALA A 232 3.24 -1.86 -23.70
CA ALA A 232 3.12 -2.96 -24.65
C ALA A 232 3.28 -2.46 -26.09
N LYS A 233 2.62 -1.35 -26.46
CA LYS A 233 2.77 -0.73 -27.78
C LYS A 233 4.20 -0.28 -28.06
N MET A 234 4.92 0.23 -27.05
CA MET A 234 6.31 0.68 -27.22
C MET A 234 7.32 -0.47 -27.24
N SER A 235 7.12 -1.49 -26.40
CA SER A 235 8.14 -2.53 -26.16
C SER A 235 7.86 -3.84 -26.91
N PHE A 236 6.61 -4.08 -27.31
CA PHE A 236 6.11 -5.33 -27.90
C PHE A 236 5.20 -5.10 -29.11
N ALA A 237 5.47 -4.06 -29.92
CA ALA A 237 4.63 -3.66 -31.05
C ALA A 237 4.33 -4.79 -32.07
N SER A 238 5.29 -5.70 -32.29
CA SER A 238 5.17 -6.82 -33.22
C SER A 238 4.49 -8.06 -32.62
N ASP A 239 4.23 -8.07 -31.31
CA ASP A 239 3.66 -9.22 -30.61
C ASP A 239 2.13 -9.22 -30.69
N LYS A 240 1.60 -10.18 -31.47
CA LYS A 240 0.16 -10.35 -31.69
C LYS A 240 -0.61 -10.78 -30.45
N THR A 241 0.06 -11.29 -29.41
CA THR A 241 -0.62 -11.73 -28.17
C THR A 241 -1.23 -10.57 -27.38
N PHE A 242 -0.78 -9.33 -27.60
CA PHE A 242 -1.38 -8.14 -27.00
C PHE A 242 -2.61 -7.61 -27.76
N ALA A 243 -2.87 -8.09 -28.98
CA ALA A 243 -3.98 -7.64 -29.83
C ALA A 243 -5.36 -7.64 -29.13
N PRO A 244 -5.79 -8.69 -28.39
CA PRO A 244 -7.08 -8.67 -27.71
C PRO A 244 -7.18 -7.54 -26.66
N TYR A 245 -6.09 -7.25 -25.95
CA TYR A 245 -6.08 -6.18 -24.95
C TYR A 245 -6.10 -4.79 -25.59
N TYR A 246 -5.50 -4.63 -26.77
CA TYR A 246 -5.61 -3.39 -27.55
C TYR A 246 -7.05 -3.15 -28.02
N ALA A 247 -7.73 -4.18 -28.53
CA ALA A 247 -9.12 -4.07 -28.95
C ALA A 247 -10.04 -3.71 -27.77
N PHE A 248 -9.85 -4.37 -26.62
CA PHE A 248 -10.58 -4.06 -25.39
C PHE A 248 -10.32 -2.61 -24.91
N TYR A 249 -9.06 -2.16 -24.94
CA TYR A 249 -8.69 -0.79 -24.61
C TYR A 249 -9.41 0.22 -25.50
N GLU A 250 -9.43 -0.01 -26.82
CA GLU A 250 -10.06 0.89 -27.78
C GLU A 250 -11.58 0.94 -27.60
N GLN A 251 -12.22 -0.20 -27.34
CA GLN A 251 -13.63 -0.28 -26.99
C GLN A 251 -13.94 0.57 -25.76
N LYS A 252 -13.20 0.36 -24.66
CA LYS A 252 -13.40 1.08 -23.39
C LYS A 252 -13.07 2.57 -23.49
N ALA A 253 -12.03 2.94 -24.23
CA ALA A 253 -11.68 4.33 -24.48
C ALA A 253 -12.75 5.05 -25.33
N GLY A 254 -13.43 4.32 -26.23
CA GLY A 254 -14.57 4.83 -26.99
C GLY A 254 -15.77 5.20 -26.11
N GLU A 255 -16.03 4.41 -25.06
CA GLU A 255 -17.14 4.65 -24.12
C GLU A 255 -17.03 5.99 -23.37
N VAL A 256 -15.81 6.51 -23.17
CA VAL A 256 -15.54 7.78 -22.47
C VAL A 256 -15.72 8.98 -23.41
N LYS A 257 -15.36 8.85 -24.69
CA LYS A 257 -15.44 9.95 -25.67
C LYS A 257 -16.87 10.37 -26.01
N GLY A 258 -17.86 9.52 -25.75
CA GLY A 258 -19.29 9.85 -25.88
C GLY A 258 -19.84 10.78 -24.79
N GLY A 259 -19.04 11.12 -23.76
CA GLY A 259 -19.44 12.00 -22.66
C GLY A 259 -18.36 13.04 -22.35
N GLY A 260 -18.37 14.15 -23.09
CA GLY A 260 -17.75 15.42 -22.67
C GLY A 260 -16.29 15.39 -22.19
N GLY A 261 -15.36 15.40 -23.14
CA GLY A 261 -14.09 16.13 -23.01
C GLY A 261 -12.92 15.45 -22.30
N LEU A 262 -11.74 15.58 -22.93
CA LEU A 262 -10.39 15.50 -22.35
C LEU A 262 -9.61 14.17 -22.45
N PHE A 263 -9.49 13.59 -23.64
CA PHE A 263 -8.32 12.76 -23.99
C PHE A 263 -7.96 12.92 -25.49
N SER A 264 -7.49 14.12 -25.84
CA SER A 264 -6.79 14.38 -27.12
C SER A 264 -5.34 14.77 -26.80
N MET A 265 -4.51 13.81 -26.39
CA MET A 265 -3.09 14.12 -26.20
C MET A 265 -2.09 13.02 -26.59
N PHE A 266 -2.49 12.05 -27.40
CA PHE A 266 -1.55 11.12 -28.04
C PHE A 266 -1.99 10.77 -29.46
N LYS A 267 -2.07 11.80 -30.31
CA LYS A 267 -2.03 11.64 -31.76
C LYS A 267 -1.02 12.66 -32.30
N LYS A 268 0.25 12.26 -32.32
CA LYS A 268 1.30 12.78 -33.19
C LYS A 268 2.23 11.62 -33.51
#